data_AF-A0A7J7VRB0-F1
#
_entry.id   AF-A0A7J7VRB0-F1
#
_cell.length_a   1.000
_cell.length_b   1.000
_cell.length_c   1.000
_cell.angle_alpha   90.00
_cell.angle_beta   90.00
_cell.angle_gamma   90.00
#
_symmetry.space_group_name_H-M   'P 1'
#
loop_
_entity.id
_entity.type
_entity.pdbx_description
1 polymer ?
#
loop_
_entity_poly.entity_id
_entity_poly.type
_entity_poly.pdbx_seq_one_letter_code
_entity_poly.pdbx_strand_id
1 'polypeptide(L)'
;MDRLGARCPLPSYPRLSVLTCLLLLTVSLLTYPMLRTLSLQLHSAVTGSYVSGTYSIVFVNCPNEHIARDIARTILDKKLAASVNILPKASSLYFWNGEIEEATEITLVSASF
;
A
#
# COMPACT_ATOMS: atom_id res chain seq x y z
N MET A 1 -16.41 25.24 -71.42
CA MET A 1 -17.22 24.51 -70.43
C MET A 1 -16.26 23.93 -69.42
N ASP A 2 -16.36 24.46 -68.22
CA ASP A 2 -15.28 24.66 -67.27
C ASP A 2 -15.00 23.47 -66.34
N ARG A 3 -13.71 23.31 -66.05
CA ARG A 3 -13.08 22.95 -64.76
C ARG A 3 -13.94 22.19 -63.73
N LEU A 4 -13.66 20.89 -63.59
CA LEU A 4 -13.81 20.18 -62.30
C LEU A 4 -12.53 19.37 -62.00
N GLY A 5 -11.52 20.08 -61.48
CA GLY A 5 -10.37 19.44 -60.85
C GLY A 5 -10.78 18.90 -59.48
N ALA A 6 -10.93 17.58 -59.37
CA ALA A 6 -11.10 16.90 -58.10
C ALA A 6 -9.88 17.13 -57.21
N ARG A 7 -10.03 17.92 -56.14
CA ARG A 7 -9.04 17.97 -55.06
C ARG A 7 -9.33 16.79 -54.12
N CYS A 8 -8.47 15.78 -54.15
CA CYS A 8 -8.40 14.82 -53.06
C CYS A 8 -7.93 15.54 -51.78
N PRO A 9 -8.53 15.30 -50.61
CA PRO A 9 -7.95 15.73 -49.35
C PRO A 9 -6.68 14.90 -49.08
N LEU A 10 -5.53 15.55 -48.97
CA LEU A 10 -4.30 14.91 -48.51
C LEU A 10 -4.46 14.49 -47.03
N PRO A 11 -3.96 13.31 -46.63
CA PRO A 11 -3.97 12.90 -45.23
C PRO A 11 -3.10 13.86 -44.39
N SER A 12 -3.72 14.52 -43.42
CA SER A 12 -3.05 15.40 -42.45
C SER A 12 -2.20 14.57 -41.48
N TYR A 13 -0.98 14.24 -41.86
CA TYR A 13 0.00 13.66 -40.94
C TYR A 13 0.48 14.72 -39.92
N PRO A 14 0.55 14.40 -38.62
CA PRO A 14 1.05 15.35 -37.63
C PRO A 14 2.51 15.68 -37.92
N ARG A 15 2.89 16.97 -37.78
CA ARG A 15 4.29 17.41 -37.93
C ARG A 15 5.17 16.63 -36.94
N LEU A 16 6.35 16.16 -37.38
CA LEU A 16 7.29 15.36 -36.57
C LEU A 16 7.53 15.94 -35.16
N SER A 17 7.60 17.28 -35.06
CA SER A 17 7.73 18.01 -33.79
C SER A 17 6.55 17.80 -32.82
N VAL A 18 5.32 17.69 -33.32
CA VAL A 18 4.12 17.43 -32.51
C VAL A 18 4.15 16.00 -31.97
N LEU A 19 4.57 15.03 -32.79
CA LEU A 19 4.71 13.64 -32.38
C LEU A 19 5.79 13.49 -31.29
N THR A 20 6.94 14.15 -31.43
CA THR A 20 7.99 14.14 -30.40
C THR A 20 7.53 14.78 -29.10
N CYS A 21 6.79 15.89 -29.14
CA CYS A 21 6.26 16.53 -27.92
C CYS A 21 5.25 15.63 -27.20
N LEU A 22 4.35 14.97 -27.94
CA LEU A 22 3.39 14.04 -27.36
C LEU A 22 4.09 12.86 -26.67
N LEU A 23 5.14 12.30 -27.27
CA LEU A 23 5.94 11.22 -26.68
C LEU A 23 6.66 11.65 -25.40
N LEU A 24 7.21 12.87 -25.34
CA LEU A 24 7.86 13.38 -24.12
C LEU A 24 6.86 13.62 -22.99
N LEU A 25 5.68 14.15 -23.32
CA LEU A 25 4.62 14.37 -22.34
C LEU A 25 4.09 13.05 -21.78
N THR A 26 3.85 12.04 -22.62
CA THR A 26 3.39 10.73 -22.16
C THR A 26 4.42 10.04 -21.28
N VAL A 27 5.70 10.07 -21.66
CA VAL A 27 6.79 9.53 -20.82
C VAL A 27 6.88 10.27 -19.49
N SER A 28 6.75 11.60 -19.49
CA SER A 28 6.78 12.40 -18.26
C SER A 28 5.59 12.06 -17.34
N LEU A 29 4.38 11.96 -17.90
CA LEU A 29 3.17 11.58 -17.16
C LEU A 29 3.28 10.17 -16.57
N LEU A 30 3.83 9.21 -17.33
CA LEU A 30 4.02 7.83 -16.88
C LEU A 30 5.09 7.69 -15.80
N THR A 31 6.16 8.48 -15.88
CA THR A 31 7.30 8.39 -14.93
C THR A 31 7.12 9.24 -13.68
N TYR A 32 6.29 10.28 -13.73
CA TYR A 32 6.00 11.16 -12.59
C TYR A 32 5.59 10.45 -11.30
N PRO A 33 4.66 9.46 -11.28
CA PRO A 33 4.28 8.79 -10.03
C PRO A 33 5.44 8.00 -9.40
N MET A 34 6.32 7.41 -10.22
CA MET A 34 7.53 6.74 -9.75
C MET A 34 8.51 7.76 -9.15
N LEU A 35 8.79 8.86 -9.85
CA LEU A 35 9.69 9.90 -9.37
C LEU A 35 9.18 10.55 -8.07
N ARG A 36 7.86 10.76 -7.96
CA ARG A 36 7.22 11.28 -6.75
C ARG A 36 7.33 10.31 -5.57
N THR A 37 7.17 9.01 -5.81
CA THR A 37 7.32 8.00 -4.74
C THR A 37 8.77 7.95 -4.25
N LEU A 38 9.72 7.96 -5.19
CA LEU A 38 11.14 7.98 -4.87
C LEU A 38 11.56 9.24 -4.12
N SER A 39 11.07 10.41 -4.51
CA SER A 39 11.38 11.66 -3.82
C SER A 39 10.82 11.69 -2.40
N LEU A 40 9.61 11.14 -2.18
CA LEU A 40 9.03 11.00 -0.85
C LEU A 40 9.82 10.02 0.03
N GLN A 41 10.23 8.88 -0.52
CA GLN A 41 11.08 7.92 0.21
C GLN A 41 12.43 8.52 0.57
N LEU A 42 13.07 9.25 -0.35
CA LEU A 42 14.34 9.92 -0.08
C LEU A 42 14.19 11.01 0.99
N HIS A 43 13.15 11.84 0.89
CA HIS A 43 12.88 12.87 1.89
C HIS A 43 12.67 12.24 3.26
N SER A 44 11.83 11.21 3.35
CA SER A 44 11.63 10.44 4.59
C SER A 44 12.92 9.85 5.14
N ALA A 45 13.77 9.26 4.30
CA ALA A 45 15.05 8.71 4.72
C ALA A 45 15.98 9.77 5.32
N VAL A 46 15.93 11.02 4.81
CA VAL A 46 16.75 12.14 5.31
C VAL A 46 16.15 12.79 6.55
N THR A 47 14.83 13.02 6.59
CA THR A 47 14.16 13.76 7.66
C THR A 47 13.61 12.87 8.78
N GLY A 48 13.60 11.56 8.61
CA GLY A 48 12.94 10.61 9.50
C GLY A 48 11.42 10.71 9.48
N SER A 49 10.83 11.37 8.46
CA SER A 49 9.37 11.53 8.38
C SER A 49 8.68 10.21 8.03
N TYR A 50 7.52 9.94 8.62
CA TYR A 50 6.72 8.75 8.31
C TYR A 50 6.27 8.70 6.84
N VAL A 51 6.30 7.50 6.23
CA VAL A 51 5.76 7.24 4.89
C VAL A 51 4.55 6.32 5.03
N SER A 52 3.45 6.73 4.41
CA SER A 52 2.22 5.92 4.45
C SER A 52 2.46 4.54 3.86
N GLY A 53 2.04 3.50 4.57
CA GLY A 53 2.13 2.10 4.13
C GLY A 53 3.46 1.41 4.44
N THR A 54 4.43 2.06 5.08
CA THR A 54 5.66 1.38 5.52
C THR A 54 5.51 0.68 6.86
N TYR A 55 4.55 1.05 7.70
CA TYR A 55 4.33 0.42 9.00
C TYR A 55 2.95 -0.25 9.04
N SER A 56 2.83 -1.34 9.81
CA SER A 56 1.57 -2.04 10.02
C SER A 56 1.31 -2.31 11.49
N ILE A 57 0.03 -2.33 11.87
CA ILE A 57 -0.43 -2.78 13.18
C ILE A 57 -1.14 -4.13 12.98
N VAL A 58 -0.71 -5.13 13.74
CA VAL A 58 -1.26 -6.48 13.69
C VAL A 58 -1.96 -6.78 15.01
N PHE A 59 -3.20 -7.25 14.91
CA PHE A 59 -3.98 -7.76 16.03
C PHE A 59 -3.93 -9.28 16.02
N VAL A 60 -3.53 -9.88 17.14
CA VAL A 60 -3.46 -11.35 17.28
C VAL A 60 -4.24 -11.77 18.51
N ASN A 61 -5.27 -12.59 18.32
CA ASN A 61 -6.03 -13.16 19.42
C ASN A 61 -5.40 -14.48 19.85
N CYS A 62 -5.20 -14.62 21.15
CA CYS A 62 -4.58 -15.77 21.79
C CYS A 62 -5.55 -16.39 22.79
N PRO A 63 -5.60 -17.74 22.92
CA PRO A 63 -6.57 -18.40 23.79
C PRO A 63 -6.27 -18.23 25.29
N ASN A 64 -5.04 -17.84 25.66
CA ASN A 64 -4.67 -17.53 27.04
C ASN A 64 -3.45 -16.61 27.12
N GLU A 65 -3.21 -16.09 28.32
CA GLU A 65 -2.15 -15.10 28.58
C GLU A 65 -0.74 -15.69 28.55
N HIS A 66 -0.58 -16.97 28.86
CA HIS A 66 0.72 -17.64 28.79
C HIS A 66 1.20 -17.73 27.33
N ILE A 67 0.33 -18.19 26.44
CA ILE A 67 0.59 -18.26 24.99
C ILE A 67 0.82 -16.86 24.42
N ALA A 68 0.00 -15.88 24.81
CA ALA A 68 0.16 -14.50 24.35
C ALA A 68 1.55 -13.93 24.71
N ARG A 69 2.03 -14.16 25.94
CA ARG A 69 3.37 -13.74 26.37
C ARG A 69 4.49 -14.46 25.65
N ASP A 70 4.33 -15.76 25.40
CA ASP A 70 5.35 -16.55 24.70
C ASP A 70 5.51 -16.11 23.24
N ILE A 71 4.38 -15.87 22.55
CA ILE A 71 4.35 -15.29 21.20
C ILE A 71 4.97 -13.90 21.20
N ALA A 72 4.57 -13.01 22.12
CA ALA A 72 5.11 -11.66 22.21
C ALA A 72 6.65 -11.66 22.37
N ARG A 73 7.18 -12.51 23.27
CA ARG A 73 8.62 -12.68 23.46
C ARG A 73 9.31 -13.18 22.19
N THR A 74 8.75 -14.19 21.55
CA THR A 74 9.33 -14.79 20.34
C THR A 74 9.39 -13.79 19.18
N ILE A 75 8.33 -13.00 18.97
CA ILE A 75 8.27 -11.99 17.90
C ILE A 75 9.29 -10.88 18.14
N LEU A 76 9.42 -10.42 19.39
CA LEU A 76 10.41 -9.39 19.76
C LEU A 76 11.84 -9.91 19.64
N ASP A 77 12.11 -11.13 20.12
CA ASP A 77 13.44 -11.77 20.04
C ASP A 77 13.90 -11.92 18.58
N LYS A 78 12.98 -12.34 17.71
CA LYS A 78 13.22 -12.45 16.26
C LYS A 78 13.19 -11.11 15.51
N LYS A 79 12.99 -9.99 16.23
CA LYS A 79 12.90 -8.62 15.66
C LYS A 79 11.86 -8.50 14.54
N LEU A 80 10.77 -9.26 14.65
CA LEU A 80 9.65 -9.23 13.69
C LEU A 80 8.68 -8.07 13.96
N ALA A 81 8.75 -7.49 15.16
CA ALA A 81 7.98 -6.33 15.56
C ALA A 81 8.85 -5.39 16.42
N ALA A 82 8.50 -4.11 16.41
CA ALA A 82 9.11 -3.08 17.25
C ALA A 82 8.65 -3.19 18.71
N SER A 83 7.35 -3.45 18.89
CA SER A 83 6.70 -3.53 20.19
C SER A 83 5.47 -4.42 20.11
N VAL A 84 5.10 -5.00 21.24
CA VAL A 84 3.88 -5.79 21.41
C VAL A 84 3.20 -5.38 22.70
N ASN A 85 1.95 -4.93 22.61
CA ASN A 85 1.09 -4.65 23.75
C ASN A 85 0.18 -5.85 24.01
N ILE A 86 0.13 -6.33 25.25
CA ILE A 86 -0.75 -7.41 25.68
C ILE A 86 -1.95 -6.77 26.37
N LEU A 87 -3.13 -6.91 25.78
CA LEU A 87 -4.36 -6.36 26.35
C LEU A 87 -4.95 -7.32 27.39
N PRO A 88 -5.72 -6.80 28.37
CA PRO A 88 -6.41 -7.63 29.34
C PRO A 88 -7.41 -8.58 28.66
N LYS A 89 -7.82 -9.59 29.43
CA LYS A 89 -8.74 -10.64 29.00
C LYS A 89 -10.06 -10.06 28.48
N ALA A 90 -10.46 -10.47 27.28
CA ALA A 90 -11.66 -10.00 26.58
C ALA A 90 -12.53 -11.17 26.13
N SER A 91 -13.85 -10.96 26.11
CA SER A 91 -14.80 -11.89 25.48
C SER A 91 -14.83 -11.66 23.97
N SER A 92 -14.74 -12.74 23.21
CA SER A 92 -14.78 -12.78 21.75
C SER A 92 -16.01 -13.58 21.34
N LEU A 93 -16.96 -12.91 20.66
CA LEU A 93 -18.16 -13.56 20.13
C LEU A 93 -17.99 -13.77 18.63
N TYR A 94 -18.23 -15.00 18.17
CA TYR A 94 -18.11 -15.36 16.76
C TYR A 94 -19.16 -16.40 16.37
N PHE A 95 -19.46 -16.51 15.08
CA PHE A 95 -20.41 -17.48 14.56
C PHE A 95 -19.68 -18.75 14.13
N TRP A 96 -20.04 -19.89 14.70
CA TRP A 96 -19.46 -21.17 14.38
C TRP A 96 -20.51 -22.28 14.44
N ASN A 97 -20.46 -23.21 13.48
CA ASN A 97 -21.37 -24.35 13.39
C ASN A 97 -22.89 -24.02 13.51
N GLY A 98 -23.30 -22.85 13.02
CA GLY A 98 -24.71 -22.43 13.06
C GLY A 98 -25.14 -21.70 14.33
N GLU A 99 -24.23 -21.52 15.30
CA GLU A 99 -24.51 -20.88 16.59
C GLU A 99 -23.53 -19.73 16.87
N ILE A 100 -23.90 -18.84 17.79
CA ILE A 100 -22.98 -17.81 18.31
C ILE A 100 -22.22 -18.43 19.47
N GLU A 101 -20.90 -18.52 19.34
CA GLU A 101 -20.00 -18.94 20.40
C GLU A 101 -19.38 -17.72 21.09
N GLU A 102 -19.11 -17.85 22.38
CA GLU A 102 -18.33 -16.90 23.16
C GLU A 102 -17.08 -17.60 23.69
N ALA A 103 -15.91 -17.08 23.35
CA ALA A 103 -14.63 -17.53 23.88
C ALA A 103 -13.95 -16.39 24.63
N THR A 104 -13.10 -16.72 25.60
CA THR A 104 -12.26 -15.71 26.23
C THR A 104 -10.85 -15.72 25.67
N GLU A 105 -10.38 -14.55 25.26
CA GLU A 105 -9.13 -14.38 24.53
C GLU A 105 -8.28 -13.26 25.14
N ILE A 106 -6.99 -13.30 24.84
CA ILE A 106 -6.02 -12.23 25.07
C ILE A 106 -5.65 -11.66 23.70
N THR A 107 -5.83 -10.36 23.50
CA THR A 107 -5.45 -9.71 22.24
C THR A 107 -4.08 -9.07 22.36
N LEU A 108 -3.20 -9.37 21.41
CA LEU A 108 -1.93 -8.71 21.19
C LEU A 108 -2.08 -7.61 20.15
N VAL A 109 -1.46 -6.46 20.38
CA VAL A 109 -1.32 -5.38 19.41
C VAL A 109 0.16 -5.20 19.12
N SER A 110 0.58 -5.56 17.91
CA SER A 110 1.99 -5.55 17.49
C SER A 110 2.22 -4.50 16.42
N ALA A 111 3.26 -3.66 16.59
CA ALA A 111 3.67 -2.70 15.58
C ALA A 111 4.87 -3.25 14.79
N SER A 112 4.70 -3.42 13.47
CA SER A 112 5.77 -3.85 12.57
C SER A 112 6.38 -2.67 11.82
N PHE A 113 7.66 -2.84 11.46
CA PHE A 113 8.44 -1.93 10.63
C PHE A 113 8.16 -2.10 9.14
#